data_AF-A0A9N9ETX8-F1
#
_entry.id   AF-A0A9N9ETX8-F1
#
_cell.length_a   1.000
_cell.length_b   1.000
_cell.length_c   1.000
_cell.angle_alpha   90.00
_cell.angle_beta   90.00
_cell.angle_gamma   90.00
#
_symmetry.space_group_name_H-M   'P 1'
#
loop_
_entity.id
_entity.type
_entity.pdbx_description
1 polymer ?
#
loop_
_entity_poly.entity_id
_entity_poly.type
_entity_poly.pdbx_seq_one_letter_code
_entity_poly.pdbx_strand_id
1 'polypeptide(L)'
;MPPRPINNFAGNNQIPPNNPIQNITNQNQMPVNITHKNSIRHNTMPTKNIAQNYVTQYPMPPRPINNFVAKNHLPNNFVQNQAFNFTQQQPVIVNNPAQNFIQQPLNPFPNSDYFYSTDVMNLCPKIQQCCEVGERYKEEYGTSLGFEYTGECHASYHAGFGDVEGLRHHFACGANVDGIYRFINTVEHLVIIAAKYCNSRWKLIEIFKLLKEYNANFRYVSSNTGKTALHYLYENTSFTRDLNDHIGLQKFHTYMKEAIEVLVKNGCNINAMDNFRHTILSYYLSDRFRHKEYAPIIFFLLKKGANPNIPSRITGVSPYNAPNALFLAVKIGWPIEVLNGLLDYGAKGDIKDHHGENLLVLAAREKQSATIDWILETIPETSTSDFILAAMKLADKKDRNKLSKWKGPEGESRRRLVLENLELKRQLRTKNVSL
;
A
#
# COMPACT_ATOMS: atom_id res chain seq x y z
N MET A 1 -4.14 69.65 12.23
CA MET A 1 -4.51 69.01 13.51
C MET A 1 -5.84 69.58 13.98
N PRO A 2 -6.87 68.75 14.25
CA PRO A 2 -8.08 69.19 14.96
C PRO A 2 -8.02 68.84 16.47
N PRO A 3 -8.60 69.66 17.37
CA PRO A 3 -8.75 69.34 18.80
C PRO A 3 -10.06 68.59 19.15
N ARG A 4 -10.18 68.24 20.43
CA ARG A 4 -11.32 67.56 21.14
C ARG A 4 -12.48 68.55 21.46
N PRO A 5 -13.60 68.20 22.16
CA PRO A 5 -13.98 66.99 22.93
C PRO A 5 -15.41 66.43 22.64
N ILE A 6 -16.01 65.49 23.41
CA ILE A 6 -16.81 65.72 24.65
C ILE A 6 -17.13 64.40 25.43
N ASN A 7 -16.97 64.47 26.77
CA ASN A 7 -17.59 63.77 27.93
C ASN A 7 -17.70 62.23 28.15
N ASN A 8 -17.76 61.90 29.45
CA ASN A 8 -17.85 60.56 30.09
C ASN A 8 -19.30 60.22 30.53
N PHE A 9 -19.52 58.97 30.96
CA PHE A 9 -20.11 58.61 32.28
C PHE A 9 -19.81 57.13 32.63
N ALA A 10 -20.15 56.66 33.84
CA ALA A 10 -19.71 55.37 34.40
C ALA A 10 -20.82 54.58 35.14
N GLY A 11 -20.64 53.28 35.37
CA GLY A 11 -21.55 52.43 36.16
C GLY A 11 -21.03 51.00 36.41
N ASN A 12 -21.34 50.42 37.57
CA ASN A 12 -20.95 49.06 38.03
C ASN A 12 -22.12 48.06 37.97
N ASN A 13 -21.79 46.76 38.10
CA ASN A 13 -22.53 45.62 38.75
C ASN A 13 -22.47 44.32 37.92
N GLN A 14 -22.65 43.08 38.41
CA GLN A 14 -22.41 42.30 39.66
C GLN A 14 -23.12 40.91 39.48
N ILE A 15 -22.87 39.90 40.34
CA ILE A 15 -23.13 38.42 40.19
C ILE A 15 -23.43 37.82 41.61
N PRO A 16 -24.16 36.69 41.87
CA PRO A 16 -24.56 35.50 41.07
C PRO A 16 -26.12 35.34 40.95
N PRO A 17 -26.92 34.25 41.30
CA PRO A 17 -26.76 33.01 42.12
C PRO A 17 -27.05 31.65 41.38
N ASN A 18 -27.78 30.68 41.99
CA ASN A 18 -27.95 29.26 41.60
C ASN A 18 -29.39 28.69 41.84
N ASN A 19 -29.88 27.77 40.97
CA ASN A 19 -30.79 26.58 41.20
C ASN A 19 -32.15 26.74 41.98
N PRO A 20 -33.02 25.70 42.19
CA PRO A 20 -33.04 24.27 41.77
C PRO A 20 -34.37 23.64 41.20
N ILE A 21 -34.28 22.42 40.63
CA ILE A 21 -35.17 21.20 40.70
C ILE A 21 -36.73 21.30 40.63
N GLN A 22 -37.39 20.50 39.74
CA GLN A 22 -38.51 19.56 40.07
C GLN A 22 -38.92 18.56 38.93
N ASN A 23 -39.78 17.56 39.24
CA ASN A 23 -40.11 16.35 38.45
C ASN A 23 -41.60 16.19 38.06
N ILE A 24 -41.90 15.56 36.91
CA ILE A 24 -43.12 14.75 36.57
C ILE A 24 -42.67 13.70 35.52
N THR A 25 -42.46 12.39 35.76
CA THR A 25 -43.30 11.23 36.17
C THR A 25 -44.26 10.65 35.13
N ASN A 26 -43.98 9.42 34.68
CA ASN A 26 -44.90 8.28 34.52
C ASN A 26 -44.07 7.05 34.06
N GLN A 27 -44.34 5.77 34.36
CA GLN A 27 -44.97 4.99 35.44
C GLN A 27 -45.45 3.67 34.80
N ASN A 28 -45.04 2.53 35.39
CA ASN A 28 -45.58 1.14 35.35
C ASN A 28 -44.39 0.21 35.65
N GLN A 29 -44.17 -0.39 36.85
CA GLN A 29 -45.04 -1.21 37.72
C GLN A 29 -45.57 -2.48 37.02
N MET A 30 -45.58 -3.70 37.59
CA MET A 30 -45.13 -4.29 38.88
C MET A 30 -45.27 -5.85 38.78
N PRO A 31 -45.16 -6.72 39.82
CA PRO A 31 -44.49 -6.65 41.13
C PRO A 31 -43.61 -7.91 41.48
N VAL A 32 -43.14 -7.96 42.74
CA VAL A 32 -42.30 -8.97 43.42
C VAL A 32 -43.09 -10.17 43.99
N ASN A 33 -42.48 -11.36 44.14
CA ASN A 33 -42.67 -12.18 45.35
C ASN A 33 -41.54 -13.20 45.68
N ILE A 34 -41.61 -13.84 46.87
CA ILE A 34 -40.49 -14.43 47.64
C ILE A 34 -40.81 -15.90 48.06
N THR A 35 -39.81 -16.81 48.21
CA THR A 35 -39.59 -17.71 49.39
C THR A 35 -38.57 -18.87 49.22
N HIS A 36 -38.05 -19.32 50.38
CA HIS A 36 -37.12 -20.44 50.69
C HIS A 36 -37.47 -21.83 50.09
N LYS A 37 -36.60 -22.87 50.03
CA LYS A 37 -35.93 -23.57 51.18
C LYS A 37 -34.83 -24.58 50.78
N ASN A 38 -34.09 -25.05 51.80
CA ASN A 38 -32.86 -25.86 51.78
C ASN A 38 -32.94 -27.28 51.16
N SER A 39 -31.79 -27.82 50.70
CA SER A 39 -31.25 -29.12 51.19
C SER A 39 -29.74 -29.29 50.87
N ILE A 40 -29.08 -30.32 51.43
CA ILE A 40 -27.61 -30.54 51.43
C ILE A 40 -27.27 -31.92 50.85
N ARG A 41 -26.22 -32.03 50.01
CA ARG A 41 -25.23 -33.15 50.02
C ARG A 41 -24.03 -32.89 49.10
N HIS A 42 -22.87 -33.45 49.46
CA HIS A 42 -21.64 -33.47 48.65
C HIS A 42 -21.72 -34.51 47.53
N ASN A 43 -21.14 -34.26 46.35
CA ASN A 43 -19.79 -34.77 46.03
C ASN A 43 -19.21 -34.30 44.68
N THR A 44 -17.88 -34.40 44.55
CA THR A 44 -17.05 -34.54 43.32
C THR A 44 -17.24 -33.56 42.14
N MET A 45 -16.15 -32.88 41.75
CA MET A 45 -16.03 -32.23 40.43
C MET A 45 -16.12 -33.25 39.28
N PRO A 46 -16.61 -32.80 38.11
CA PRO A 46 -15.81 -32.89 36.90
C PRO A 46 -15.66 -31.56 36.14
N THR A 47 -14.71 -31.53 35.22
CA THR A 47 -14.40 -30.41 34.31
C THR A 47 -15.60 -29.95 33.47
N LYS A 48 -15.85 -28.64 33.39
CA LYS A 48 -16.83 -28.08 32.45
C LYS A 48 -16.22 -27.81 31.07
N ASN A 49 -16.89 -28.35 30.05
CA ASN A 49 -16.70 -27.94 28.65
C ASN A 49 -16.98 -26.44 28.48
N ILE A 50 -16.23 -25.80 27.57
CA ILE A 50 -16.56 -24.47 27.06
C ILE A 50 -17.78 -24.60 26.13
N ALA A 51 -18.76 -23.71 26.29
CA ALA A 51 -19.99 -23.74 25.51
C ALA A 51 -19.76 -23.29 24.05
N GLN A 52 -20.52 -23.88 23.13
CA GLN A 52 -20.60 -23.41 21.74
C GLN A 52 -21.25 -22.03 21.70
N ASN A 53 -20.56 -21.04 21.14
CA ASN A 53 -21.19 -19.80 20.67
C ASN A 53 -21.08 -19.75 19.14
N TYR A 54 -22.22 -19.56 18.48
CA TYR A 54 -22.31 -19.49 17.03
C TYR A 54 -21.69 -18.18 16.52
N VAL A 55 -20.64 -18.27 15.71
CA VAL A 55 -20.08 -17.15 14.96
C VAL A 55 -20.34 -17.38 13.47
N THR A 56 -20.99 -16.43 12.82
CA THR A 56 -21.27 -16.45 11.39
C THR A 56 -19.97 -16.35 10.58
N GLN A 57 -19.64 -17.42 9.85
CA GLN A 57 -18.45 -17.46 9.02
C GLN A 57 -18.65 -16.65 7.73
N TYR A 58 -17.88 -15.58 7.58
CA TYR A 58 -17.59 -15.01 6.25
C TYR A 58 -16.37 -15.74 5.66
N PRO A 59 -16.45 -16.28 4.43
CA PRO A 59 -15.35 -17.04 3.84
C PRO A 59 -14.17 -16.12 3.47
N MET A 60 -12.97 -16.48 3.89
CA MET A 60 -11.75 -15.78 3.48
C MET A 60 -11.42 -16.04 2.00
N PRO A 61 -10.99 -15.03 1.22
CA PRO A 61 -10.51 -15.25 -0.15
C PRO A 61 -9.17 -16.01 -0.14
N PRO A 62 -8.91 -16.88 -1.14
CA PRO A 62 -7.68 -17.65 -1.20
C PRO A 62 -6.45 -16.79 -1.54
N ARG A 63 -5.28 -17.21 -1.05
CA ARG A 63 -3.98 -16.60 -1.37
C ARG A 63 -3.62 -16.87 -2.85
N PRO A 64 -2.95 -15.95 -3.57
CA PRO A 64 -2.37 -16.26 -4.87
C PRO A 64 -1.27 -17.33 -4.74
N ILE A 65 -1.47 -18.49 -5.37
CA ILE A 65 -0.47 -19.56 -5.44
C ILE A 65 0.27 -19.44 -6.77
N ASN A 66 1.53 -19.01 -6.74
CA ASN A 66 2.42 -19.01 -7.90
C ASN A 66 2.97 -20.42 -8.16
N ASN A 67 2.17 -21.28 -8.79
CA ASN A 67 2.59 -22.59 -9.28
C ASN A 67 2.52 -22.63 -10.81
N PHE A 68 3.67 -22.52 -11.49
CA PHE A 68 3.81 -22.99 -12.87
C PHE A 68 5.21 -23.56 -13.13
N VAL A 69 5.28 -24.90 -13.13
CA VAL A 69 6.35 -25.64 -13.80
C VAL A 69 5.90 -25.84 -15.25
N ALA A 70 6.64 -25.29 -16.21
CA ALA A 70 6.38 -25.51 -17.63
C ALA A 70 7.26 -26.66 -18.14
N LYS A 71 6.65 -27.79 -18.51
CA LYS A 71 7.28 -28.80 -19.36
C LYS A 71 6.98 -28.48 -20.82
N ASN A 72 7.99 -28.60 -21.69
CA ASN A 72 7.82 -28.48 -23.14
C ASN A 72 6.95 -29.62 -23.67
N HIS A 73 6.04 -29.31 -24.61
CA HIS A 73 5.82 -30.11 -25.82
C HIS A 73 5.17 -29.25 -26.91
N LEU A 74 5.72 -29.31 -28.13
CA LEU A 74 5.08 -28.85 -29.37
C LEU A 74 4.17 -29.97 -29.91
N PRO A 75 3.19 -29.62 -30.76
CA PRO A 75 3.30 -30.14 -32.13
C PRO A 75 3.07 -29.08 -33.22
N ASN A 76 3.47 -29.42 -34.46
CA ASN A 76 3.43 -28.58 -35.64
C ASN A 76 2.01 -28.35 -36.19
N ASN A 77 1.81 -27.29 -37.00
CA ASN A 77 1.23 -27.45 -38.34
C ASN A 77 1.53 -26.30 -39.34
N PHE A 78 2.21 -26.69 -40.42
CA PHE A 78 2.34 -26.16 -41.79
C PHE A 78 1.92 -24.72 -42.20
N VAL A 79 2.94 -23.95 -42.61
CA VAL A 79 3.16 -23.39 -43.97
C VAL A 79 2.13 -22.43 -44.60
N GLN A 80 2.57 -21.19 -44.90
CA GLN A 80 2.75 -20.74 -46.30
C GLN A 80 3.80 -19.61 -46.46
N ASN A 81 4.30 -19.46 -47.68
CA ASN A 81 5.54 -18.74 -48.03
C ASN A 81 5.37 -17.21 -48.12
N GLN A 82 6.47 -16.47 -47.91
CA GLN A 82 7.14 -15.72 -49.00
C GLN A 82 8.57 -15.34 -48.61
N ALA A 83 9.46 -15.20 -49.60
CA ALA A 83 10.88 -14.91 -49.41
C ALA A 83 11.37 -13.92 -50.48
N PHE A 84 12.30 -13.04 -50.12
CA PHE A 84 13.09 -12.23 -51.06
C PHE A 84 14.53 -12.06 -50.55
N ASN A 85 15.42 -11.62 -51.45
CA ASN A 85 16.83 -12.06 -51.45
C ASN A 85 17.83 -11.19 -50.66
N PHE A 86 18.95 -11.84 -50.34
CA PHE A 86 20.19 -11.23 -49.87
C PHE A 86 20.77 -10.19 -50.84
N THR A 87 21.53 -9.24 -50.29
CA THR A 87 22.79 -8.79 -50.87
C THR A 87 23.86 -8.71 -49.76
N GLN A 88 25.11 -9.02 -50.09
CA GLN A 88 26.24 -9.04 -49.15
C GLN A 88 27.15 -7.84 -49.40
N GLN A 89 27.76 -7.31 -48.34
CA GLN A 89 29.14 -6.81 -48.35
C GLN A 89 29.84 -7.23 -47.05
N GLN A 90 31.16 -7.42 -47.09
CA GLN A 90 31.97 -8.05 -46.02
C GLN A 90 32.96 -7.06 -45.35
N PRO A 91 33.59 -7.41 -44.21
CA PRO A 91 34.05 -6.44 -43.21
C PRO A 91 35.52 -6.03 -43.33
N VAL A 92 35.89 -5.02 -42.53
CA VAL A 92 37.28 -4.67 -42.22
C VAL A 92 37.77 -5.44 -40.99
N ILE A 93 39.02 -5.92 -41.03
CA ILE A 93 39.65 -6.76 -40.00
C ILE A 93 40.67 -5.92 -39.20
N VAL A 94 40.68 -6.06 -37.87
CA VAL A 94 41.88 -5.85 -37.03
C VAL A 94 41.97 -7.00 -36.03
N ASN A 95 43.20 -7.49 -35.81
CA ASN A 95 43.47 -8.81 -35.24
C ASN A 95 43.27 -8.93 -33.72
N ASN A 96 43.00 -10.16 -33.28
CA ASN A 96 43.07 -10.59 -31.88
C ASN A 96 44.13 -11.72 -31.76
N PRO A 97 45.05 -11.70 -30.78
CA PRO A 97 45.91 -12.84 -30.48
C PRO A 97 45.09 -13.94 -29.80
N ALA A 98 45.20 -15.19 -30.29
CA ALA A 98 44.44 -16.32 -29.77
C ALA A 98 45.28 -17.24 -28.86
N GLN A 99 44.58 -18.16 -28.17
CA GLN A 99 44.98 -19.47 -27.61
C GLN A 99 44.43 -19.66 -26.18
N ASN A 100 43.83 -20.79 -25.76
CA ASN A 100 43.59 -22.07 -26.44
C ASN A 100 42.19 -22.64 -26.12
N PHE A 101 41.70 -23.57 -26.96
CA PHE A 101 40.47 -24.34 -26.73
C PHE A 101 40.70 -25.58 -25.86
N ILE A 102 39.75 -25.86 -24.95
CA ILE A 102 39.30 -27.23 -24.61
C ILE A 102 37.76 -27.19 -24.58
N GLN A 103 37.10 -28.30 -24.96
CA GLN A 103 35.64 -28.42 -25.04
C GLN A 103 35.05 -29.31 -23.92
N GLN A 104 33.71 -29.32 -23.83
CA GLN A 104 32.83 -30.18 -23.00
C GLN A 104 32.63 -29.75 -21.54
N PRO A 105 31.45 -30.04 -20.93
CA PRO A 105 30.10 -30.01 -21.52
C PRO A 105 29.15 -29.06 -20.75
N LEU A 106 27.95 -28.83 -21.28
CA LEU A 106 26.92 -27.98 -20.64
C LEU A 106 26.27 -28.67 -19.43
N ASN A 107 26.57 -28.19 -18.22
CA ASN A 107 25.73 -28.38 -17.03
C ASN A 107 24.81 -27.17 -16.82
N PRO A 108 23.51 -27.35 -16.52
CA PRO A 108 22.69 -26.28 -15.96
C PRO A 108 23.08 -26.01 -14.50
N PHE A 109 22.82 -24.79 -14.03
CA PHE A 109 23.22 -24.26 -12.71
C PHE A 109 24.74 -24.11 -12.50
N PRO A 110 25.33 -22.95 -12.85
CA PRO A 110 26.61 -22.57 -12.26
C PRO A 110 26.42 -22.26 -10.78
N ASN A 111 27.19 -22.92 -9.91
CA ASN A 111 27.38 -22.44 -8.55
C ASN A 111 27.97 -21.03 -8.63
N SER A 112 27.28 -20.05 -8.05
CA SER A 112 27.86 -18.73 -7.81
C SER A 112 28.43 -18.76 -6.40
N ASP A 113 29.73 -18.99 -6.31
CA ASP A 113 30.50 -18.80 -5.08
C ASP A 113 30.56 -17.30 -4.76
N TYR A 114 29.46 -16.79 -4.20
CA TYR A 114 29.50 -15.54 -3.45
C TYR A 114 30.50 -15.73 -2.32
N PHE A 115 31.56 -14.93 -2.33
CA PHE A 115 32.51 -14.86 -1.23
C PHE A 115 31.78 -14.43 0.05
N TYR A 116 31.32 -15.40 0.82
CA TYR A 116 30.99 -15.20 2.22
C TYR A 116 32.27 -14.71 2.91
N SER A 117 32.16 -13.63 3.69
CA SER A 117 33.20 -13.27 4.65
C SER A 117 33.16 -14.28 5.79
N THR A 118 33.77 -15.44 5.58
CA THR A 118 33.90 -16.50 6.60
C THR A 118 34.85 -16.09 7.73
N ASP A 119 35.71 -15.10 7.46
CA ASP A 119 36.56 -14.48 8.46
C ASP A 119 35.80 -13.39 9.23
N VAL A 120 35.96 -13.43 10.56
CA VAL A 120 35.34 -12.55 11.57
C VAL A 120 33.80 -12.67 11.68
N MET A 121 33.33 -13.65 12.48
CA MET A 121 32.30 -13.42 13.53
C MET A 121 32.04 -14.63 14.47
N ASN A 122 33.02 -15.51 14.66
CA ASN A 122 32.88 -16.70 15.52
C ASN A 122 33.02 -16.37 17.03
N LEU A 123 32.22 -15.42 17.54
CA LEU A 123 32.08 -15.11 18.97
C LEU A 123 30.88 -14.20 19.29
N CYS A 124 29.67 -14.59 18.88
CA CYS A 124 28.47 -14.14 19.59
C CYS A 124 28.37 -14.95 20.91
N PRO A 125 28.44 -14.32 22.11
CA PRO A 125 28.16 -15.04 23.35
C PRO A 125 26.70 -15.51 23.36
N LYS A 126 26.35 -16.40 24.31
CA LYS A 126 24.93 -16.82 24.53
C LYS A 126 24.11 -15.69 25.18
N ILE A 127 24.01 -14.56 24.51
CA ILE A 127 23.11 -13.46 24.83
C ILE A 127 21.69 -13.99 24.67
N GLN A 128 20.89 -13.82 25.72
CA GLN A 128 19.57 -14.42 25.83
C GLN A 128 18.68 -14.08 24.62
N GLN A 129 18.72 -12.83 24.15
CA GLN A 129 18.02 -12.36 22.95
C GLN A 129 18.37 -13.15 21.68
N CYS A 130 19.64 -13.54 21.51
CA CYS A 130 20.11 -14.27 20.32
C CYS A 130 19.60 -15.73 20.32
N CYS A 131 19.44 -16.34 21.50
CA CYS A 131 18.79 -17.63 21.65
C CYS A 131 17.26 -17.51 21.48
N GLU A 132 16.63 -16.53 22.13
CA GLU A 132 15.18 -16.29 22.06
C GLU A 132 14.70 -15.99 20.64
N VAL A 133 15.42 -15.16 19.86
CA VAL A 133 15.06 -14.90 18.47
C VAL A 133 15.26 -16.13 17.59
N GLY A 134 16.25 -16.97 17.90
CA GLY A 134 16.50 -18.24 17.22
C GLY A 134 15.37 -19.26 17.43
N GLU A 135 14.89 -19.43 18.66
CA GLU A 135 13.72 -20.28 18.93
C GLU A 135 12.45 -19.70 18.28
N ARG A 136 12.18 -18.39 18.41
CA ARG A 136 11.04 -17.73 17.76
C ARG A 136 11.04 -17.87 16.23
N TYR A 137 12.23 -17.91 15.61
CA TYR A 137 12.36 -18.18 14.18
C TYR A 137 11.97 -19.62 13.81
N LYS A 138 12.32 -20.61 14.63
CA LYS A 138 11.83 -22.00 14.48
C LYS A 138 10.33 -22.11 14.70
N GLU A 139 9.79 -21.41 15.70
CA GLU A 139 8.34 -21.41 16.02
C GLU A 139 7.49 -20.78 14.91
N GLU A 140 7.87 -19.59 14.42
CA GLU A 140 7.09 -18.87 13.40
C GLU A 140 7.32 -19.45 11.98
N TYR A 141 8.48 -20.04 11.70
CA TYR A 141 8.87 -20.42 10.34
C TYR A 141 9.34 -21.87 10.12
N GLY A 142 9.44 -22.73 11.14
CA GLY A 142 9.98 -24.10 11.04
C GLY A 142 9.27 -25.05 10.07
N THR A 143 8.05 -24.70 9.62
CA THR A 143 7.29 -25.44 8.59
C THR A 143 7.16 -24.68 7.26
N SER A 144 7.82 -23.52 7.12
CA SER A 144 7.78 -22.69 5.92
C SER A 144 8.78 -23.15 4.85
N LEU A 145 8.37 -23.04 3.58
CA LEU A 145 9.26 -23.31 2.44
C LEU A 145 10.44 -22.33 2.44
N GLY A 146 11.67 -22.86 2.41
CA GLY A 146 12.90 -22.09 2.52
C GLY A 146 13.31 -21.76 3.96
N PHE A 147 12.70 -22.40 4.97
CA PHE A 147 13.24 -22.41 6.32
C PHE A 147 14.58 -23.15 6.36
N GLU A 148 15.55 -22.53 7.02
CA GLU A 148 16.90 -23.04 7.26
C GLU A 148 17.38 -22.45 8.59
N TYR A 149 17.90 -23.28 9.49
CA TYR A 149 18.42 -22.86 10.79
C TYR A 149 19.79 -23.51 11.03
N THR A 150 20.84 -22.70 10.92
CA THR A 150 22.25 -23.11 11.02
C THR A 150 22.73 -23.36 12.45
N GLY A 151 21.96 -22.95 13.45
CA GLY A 151 22.41 -22.86 14.85
C GLY A 151 23.06 -21.51 15.19
N GLU A 152 23.45 -20.74 14.19
CA GLU A 152 24.02 -19.40 14.34
C GLU A 152 22.93 -18.35 14.38
N CYS A 153 23.18 -17.22 15.07
CA CYS A 153 22.29 -16.08 15.07
C CYS A 153 22.77 -15.01 14.06
N HIS A 154 21.82 -14.36 13.38
CA HIS A 154 22.10 -13.40 12.32
C HIS A 154 21.33 -12.11 12.53
N ALA A 155 21.91 -10.97 12.11
CA ALA A 155 21.29 -9.65 12.18
C ALA A 155 19.90 -9.59 11.50
N SER A 156 19.66 -10.40 10.47
CA SER A 156 18.35 -10.55 9.82
C SER A 156 17.26 -11.08 10.74
N TYR A 157 17.57 -11.96 11.68
CA TYR A 157 16.59 -12.47 12.65
C TYR A 157 16.11 -11.33 13.54
N HIS A 158 17.03 -10.57 14.14
CA HIS A 158 16.70 -9.43 14.99
C HIS A 158 15.94 -8.33 14.22
N ALA A 159 16.37 -8.01 12.99
CA ALA A 159 15.67 -7.07 12.11
C ALA A 159 14.24 -7.54 11.75
N GLY A 160 14.07 -8.82 11.40
CA GLY A 160 12.79 -9.44 11.03
C GLY A 160 11.85 -9.67 12.21
N PHE A 161 12.34 -9.73 13.45
CA PHE A 161 11.52 -9.88 14.66
C PHE A 161 11.35 -8.60 15.50
N GLY A 162 11.91 -7.47 15.03
CA GLY A 162 11.83 -6.19 15.75
C GLY A 162 12.59 -6.18 17.07
N ASP A 163 13.72 -6.88 17.15
CA ASP A 163 14.63 -6.84 18.29
C ASP A 163 15.73 -5.81 18.06
N VAL A 164 15.55 -4.63 18.66
CA VAL A 164 16.45 -3.49 18.52
C VAL A 164 17.77 -3.74 19.24
N GLU A 165 17.74 -4.38 20.41
CA GLU A 165 18.94 -4.56 21.24
C GLU A 165 19.84 -5.70 20.71
N GLY A 166 19.25 -6.80 20.27
CA GLY A 166 20.01 -7.85 19.59
C GLY A 166 20.58 -7.40 18.24
N LEU A 167 19.86 -6.57 17.47
CA LEU A 167 20.40 -5.99 16.23
C LEU A 167 21.54 -4.99 16.53
N ARG A 168 21.37 -4.14 17.55
CA ARG A 168 22.42 -3.22 18.03
C ARG A 168 23.67 -3.97 18.49
N HIS A 169 23.51 -5.10 19.19
CA HIS A 169 24.63 -5.96 19.56
C HIS A 169 25.36 -6.52 18.34
N HIS A 170 24.63 -7.06 17.36
CA HIS A 170 25.24 -7.56 16.12
C HIS A 170 26.07 -6.48 15.39
N PHE A 171 25.56 -5.24 15.30
CA PHE A 171 26.33 -4.14 14.73
C PHE A 171 27.54 -3.71 15.58
N ALA A 172 27.42 -3.72 16.92
CA ALA A 172 28.54 -3.44 17.83
C ALA A 172 29.67 -4.48 17.70
N CYS A 173 29.34 -5.72 17.33
CA CYS A 173 30.31 -6.78 17.01
C CYS A 173 30.74 -6.82 15.53
N GLY A 174 30.35 -5.83 14.71
CA GLY A 174 30.87 -5.67 13.35
C GLY A 174 30.00 -6.25 12.22
N ALA A 175 28.75 -6.66 12.48
CA ALA A 175 27.85 -7.07 11.41
C ALA A 175 27.58 -5.91 10.42
N ASN A 176 27.71 -6.17 9.13
CA ASN A 176 27.55 -5.17 8.08
C ASN A 176 26.08 -4.70 7.95
N VAL A 177 25.82 -3.45 8.33
CA VAL A 177 24.50 -2.79 8.25
C VAL A 177 23.84 -2.87 6.86
N ASP A 178 24.67 -2.78 5.80
CA ASP A 178 24.28 -2.81 4.39
C ASP A 178 24.49 -4.20 3.77
N GLY A 179 24.83 -5.20 4.58
CA GLY A 179 24.99 -6.59 4.16
C GLY A 179 23.71 -7.20 3.60
N ILE A 180 23.88 -8.24 2.79
CA ILE A 180 22.80 -9.09 2.27
C ILE A 180 22.69 -10.30 3.20
N TYR A 181 21.50 -10.56 3.73
CA TYR A 181 21.26 -11.61 4.72
C TYR A 181 20.14 -12.55 4.29
N ARG A 182 20.23 -13.80 4.74
CA ARG A 182 19.16 -14.78 4.62
C ARG A 182 18.08 -14.55 5.69
N PHE A 183 16.82 -14.66 5.29
CA PHE A 183 15.67 -14.75 6.19
C PHE A 183 14.59 -15.59 5.48
N ILE A 184 14.41 -16.84 5.91
CA ILE A 184 13.56 -17.83 5.22
C ILE A 184 13.95 -17.88 3.72
N ASN A 185 12.96 -17.82 2.82
CA ASN A 185 13.10 -17.77 1.37
C ASN A 185 13.50 -16.40 0.78
N THR A 186 14.09 -15.51 1.58
CA THR A 186 14.68 -14.25 1.08
C THR A 186 16.16 -14.13 1.39
N VAL A 187 16.89 -13.50 0.47
CA VAL A 187 18.29 -13.13 0.58
C VAL A 187 18.37 -11.67 0.15
N GLU A 188 18.31 -10.76 1.12
CA GLU A 188 17.99 -9.34 0.92
C GLU A 188 18.72 -8.45 1.95
N HIS A 189 18.74 -7.13 1.76
CA HIS A 189 19.33 -6.19 2.73
C HIS A 189 18.45 -6.01 3.98
N LEU A 190 19.06 -5.68 5.13
CA LEU A 190 18.36 -5.57 6.42
C LEU A 190 17.15 -4.60 6.40
N VAL A 191 17.24 -3.49 5.65
CA VAL A 191 16.13 -2.54 5.47
C VAL A 191 14.90 -3.20 4.81
N ILE A 192 15.12 -4.11 3.85
CA ILE A 192 14.05 -4.86 3.17
C ILE A 192 13.49 -5.95 4.09
N ILE A 193 14.35 -6.69 4.79
CA ILE A 193 13.94 -7.75 5.74
C ILE A 193 13.08 -7.15 6.86
N ALA A 194 13.52 -6.05 7.46
CA ALA A 194 12.76 -5.32 8.48
C ALA A 194 11.39 -4.87 7.94
N ALA A 195 11.37 -4.20 6.78
CA ALA A 195 10.13 -3.71 6.18
C ALA A 195 9.11 -4.83 5.92
N LYS A 196 9.57 -5.99 5.44
CA LYS A 196 8.72 -7.12 5.05
C LYS A 196 8.24 -7.97 6.23
N TYR A 197 9.13 -8.27 7.19
CA TYR A 197 8.89 -9.30 8.20
C TYR A 197 8.64 -8.77 9.61
N CYS A 198 9.08 -7.55 9.96
CA CYS A 198 8.98 -7.05 11.34
C CYS A 198 7.53 -7.11 11.84
N ASN A 199 7.28 -8.00 12.80
CA ASN A 199 5.94 -8.40 13.22
C ASN A 199 5.29 -7.46 14.25
N SER A 200 5.91 -6.31 14.54
CA SER A 200 5.37 -5.24 15.37
C SER A 200 5.56 -3.86 14.73
N ARG A 201 4.43 -3.15 14.53
CA ARG A 201 4.34 -1.85 13.84
C ARG A 201 5.24 -0.77 14.46
N TRP A 202 5.39 -0.76 15.79
CA TRP A 202 6.23 0.23 16.50
C TRP A 202 7.71 -0.17 16.51
N LYS A 203 8.00 -1.47 16.70
CA LYS A 203 9.38 -1.98 16.68
C LYS A 203 10.04 -1.77 15.32
N LEU A 204 9.28 -1.85 14.22
CA LEU A 204 9.79 -1.55 12.87
C LEU A 204 10.32 -0.10 12.75
N ILE A 205 9.65 0.86 13.40
CA ILE A 205 10.13 2.25 13.42
C ILE A 205 11.49 2.34 14.14
N GLU A 206 11.63 1.67 15.29
CA GLU A 206 12.88 1.65 16.05
C GLU A 206 14.00 0.89 15.33
N ILE A 207 13.68 -0.19 14.60
CA ILE A 207 14.63 -0.87 13.69
C ILE A 207 15.07 0.06 12.56
N PHE A 208 14.17 0.85 11.95
CA PHE A 208 14.57 1.84 10.93
C PHE A 208 15.37 3.01 11.54
N LYS A 209 15.10 3.42 12.79
CA LYS A 209 15.90 4.42 13.51
C LYS A 209 17.31 3.89 13.79
N LEU A 210 17.44 2.65 14.25
CA LEU A 210 18.72 1.97 14.47
C LEU A 210 19.50 1.76 13.16
N LEU A 211 18.85 1.29 12.09
CA LEU A 211 19.49 1.16 10.78
C LEU A 211 20.01 2.52 10.29
N LYS A 212 19.26 3.60 10.50
CA LYS A 212 19.73 4.97 10.20
C LYS A 212 20.91 5.40 11.10
N GLU A 213 20.88 5.08 12.40
CA GLU A 213 21.95 5.36 13.36
C GLU A 213 23.29 4.75 12.91
N TYR A 214 23.25 3.57 12.30
CA TYR A 214 24.40 2.89 11.71
C TYR A 214 24.59 3.20 10.20
N ASN A 215 24.01 4.29 9.68
CA ASN A 215 24.16 4.79 8.30
C ASN A 215 23.65 3.86 7.17
N ALA A 216 22.68 2.99 7.43
CA ALA A 216 22.11 2.09 6.42
C ALA A 216 21.58 2.81 5.16
N ASN A 217 21.77 2.19 4.00
CA ASN A 217 21.31 2.68 2.71
C ASN A 217 19.85 2.29 2.44
N PHE A 218 18.92 3.22 2.69
CA PHE A 218 17.48 3.02 2.45
C PHE A 218 17.06 2.99 0.97
N ARG A 219 18.01 3.05 0.03
CA ARG A 219 17.75 3.09 -1.42
C ARG A 219 17.71 1.70 -2.07
N TYR A 220 17.95 0.62 -1.31
CA TYR A 220 17.97 -0.74 -1.84
C TYR A 220 16.68 -1.18 -2.51
N VAL A 221 16.87 -2.01 -3.53
CA VAL A 221 15.84 -2.61 -4.39
C VAL A 221 16.11 -4.10 -4.43
N SER A 222 15.11 -4.93 -4.11
CA SER A 222 15.19 -6.39 -4.24
C SER A 222 15.50 -6.78 -5.69
N SER A 223 16.64 -7.42 -5.93
CA SER A 223 17.08 -7.86 -7.26
C SER A 223 16.07 -8.82 -7.91
N ASN A 224 15.44 -9.66 -7.09
CA ASN A 224 14.46 -10.66 -7.51
C ASN A 224 13.12 -10.07 -7.95
N THR A 225 12.73 -8.90 -7.42
CA THR A 225 11.34 -8.40 -7.53
C THR A 225 11.20 -6.94 -7.95
N GLY A 226 12.28 -6.15 -7.94
CA GLY A 226 12.24 -4.70 -8.15
C GLY A 226 11.68 -3.92 -6.94
N LYS A 227 11.39 -4.58 -5.82
CA LYS A 227 10.70 -3.96 -4.67
C LYS A 227 11.67 -3.24 -3.74
N THR A 228 11.38 -1.97 -3.47
CA THR A 228 11.95 -1.22 -2.35
C THR A 228 11.24 -1.57 -1.04
N ALA A 229 11.81 -1.18 0.10
CA ALA A 229 11.20 -1.31 1.43
C ALA A 229 9.76 -0.75 1.51
N LEU A 230 9.45 0.34 0.80
CA LEU A 230 8.10 0.91 0.74
C LEU A 230 7.05 -0.07 0.18
N HIS A 231 7.42 -0.90 -0.80
CA HIS A 231 6.54 -1.92 -1.36
C HIS A 231 6.28 -3.05 -0.35
N TYR A 232 7.30 -3.43 0.42
CA TYR A 232 7.16 -4.46 1.44
C TYR A 232 6.37 -4.01 2.68
N LEU A 233 6.28 -2.71 2.98
CA LEU A 233 5.36 -2.21 4.01
C LEU A 233 3.88 -2.54 3.70
N TYR A 234 3.49 -2.58 2.43
CA TYR A 234 2.14 -2.98 2.02
C TYR A 234 1.91 -4.50 2.19
N GLU A 235 2.95 -5.32 2.00
CA GLU A 235 2.89 -6.77 2.18
C GLU A 235 2.99 -7.21 3.65
N ASN A 236 3.57 -6.38 4.52
CA ASN A 236 3.77 -6.70 5.93
C ASN A 236 2.44 -6.74 6.69
N THR A 237 1.93 -7.96 6.87
CA THR A 237 0.65 -8.25 7.52
C THR A 237 0.51 -7.69 8.94
N SER A 238 1.60 -7.38 9.65
CA SER A 238 1.53 -6.83 11.03
C SER A 238 0.81 -5.49 11.11
N PHE A 239 0.83 -4.71 10.02
CA PHE A 239 0.10 -3.46 9.91
C PHE A 239 -1.42 -3.66 9.83
N THR A 240 -1.90 -4.81 9.35
CA THR A 240 -3.32 -5.03 9.00
C THR A 240 -4.01 -6.09 9.84
N ARG A 241 -3.40 -6.59 10.92
CA ARG A 241 -4.01 -7.59 11.83
C ARG A 241 -5.23 -7.01 12.56
N ASP A 242 -5.10 -5.77 13.03
CA ASP A 242 -6.06 -5.11 13.92
C ASP A 242 -6.51 -3.80 13.28
N LEU A 243 -7.54 -3.88 12.42
CA LEU A 243 -8.19 -2.76 11.74
C LEU A 243 -9.70 -2.66 12.04
N ASN A 244 -10.24 -3.59 12.84
CA ASN A 244 -11.68 -3.75 13.09
C ASN A 244 -12.27 -2.68 14.02
N ASP A 245 -11.42 -1.95 14.75
CA ASP A 245 -11.82 -0.87 15.66
C ASP A 245 -11.04 0.43 15.38
N HIS A 246 -11.54 1.53 15.93
CA HIS A 246 -10.98 2.87 15.73
C HIS A 246 -9.52 3.01 16.23
N ILE A 247 -9.15 2.35 17.32
CA ILE A 247 -7.82 2.42 17.93
C ILE A 247 -6.83 1.59 17.09
N GLY A 248 -7.22 0.41 16.63
CA GLY A 248 -6.44 -0.42 15.70
C GLY A 248 -6.16 0.28 14.38
N LEU A 249 -7.19 0.94 13.81
CA LEU A 249 -7.08 1.76 12.60
C LEU A 249 -6.23 3.02 12.80
N GLN A 250 -6.40 3.75 13.91
CA GLN A 250 -5.58 4.91 14.24
C GLN A 250 -4.11 4.52 14.41
N LYS A 251 -3.82 3.40 15.10
CA LYS A 251 -2.46 2.84 15.21
C LYS A 251 -1.89 2.46 13.84
N PHE A 252 -2.68 1.87 12.94
CA PHE A 252 -2.25 1.60 11.57
C PHE A 252 -1.87 2.90 10.85
N HIS A 253 -2.72 3.93 10.90
CA HIS A 253 -2.42 5.22 10.26
C HIS A 253 -1.17 5.88 10.84
N THR A 254 -0.99 5.90 12.15
CA THR A 254 0.21 6.50 12.78
C THR A 254 1.47 5.77 12.34
N TYR A 255 1.59 4.47 12.60
CA TYR A 255 2.83 3.73 12.34
C TYR A 255 3.12 3.55 10.84
N MET A 256 2.11 3.40 9.98
CA MET A 256 2.34 3.31 8.53
C MET A 256 2.85 4.65 7.98
N LYS A 257 2.31 5.78 8.45
CA LYS A 257 2.79 7.12 8.06
C LYS A 257 4.20 7.38 8.58
N GLU A 258 4.51 7.00 9.82
CA GLU A 258 5.87 7.11 10.37
C GLU A 258 6.88 6.22 9.63
N ALA A 259 6.50 4.98 9.28
CA ALA A 259 7.36 4.09 8.48
C ALA A 259 7.66 4.68 7.09
N ILE A 260 6.64 5.17 6.38
CA ILE A 260 6.79 5.86 5.09
C ILE A 260 7.64 7.14 5.25
N GLU A 261 7.41 7.93 6.30
CA GLU A 261 8.17 9.15 6.62
C GLU A 261 9.66 8.86 6.80
N VAL A 262 10.02 7.83 7.56
CA VAL A 262 11.42 7.44 7.81
C VAL A 262 12.08 6.90 6.53
N LEU A 263 11.41 6.01 5.78
CA LEU A 263 11.95 5.50 4.52
C LEU A 263 12.21 6.62 3.51
N VAL A 264 11.24 7.52 3.29
CA VAL A 264 11.36 8.61 2.31
C VAL A 264 12.40 9.65 2.74
N LYS A 265 12.46 10.03 4.03
CA LYS A 265 13.46 10.98 4.53
C LYS A 265 14.91 10.49 4.39
N ASN A 266 15.13 9.18 4.46
CA ASN A 266 16.45 8.58 4.22
C ASN A 266 16.68 8.20 2.74
N GLY A 267 15.86 8.72 1.81
CA GLY A 267 16.09 8.64 0.38
C GLY A 267 15.51 7.42 -0.34
N CYS A 268 14.67 6.62 0.31
CA CYS A 268 13.92 5.55 -0.35
C CYS A 268 12.96 6.15 -1.39
N ASN A 269 13.05 5.72 -2.65
CA ASN A 269 12.30 6.34 -3.75
C ASN A 269 10.82 5.94 -3.70
N ILE A 270 9.95 6.89 -3.32
CA ILE A 270 8.47 6.74 -3.32
C ILE A 270 7.87 6.49 -4.71
N ASN A 271 8.61 6.83 -5.76
CA ASN A 271 8.25 6.65 -7.17
C ASN A 271 8.99 5.49 -7.83
N ALA A 272 9.64 4.61 -7.05
CA ALA A 272 10.18 3.36 -7.58
C ALA A 272 9.04 2.48 -8.12
N MET A 273 9.33 1.76 -9.20
CA MET A 273 8.47 0.70 -9.74
C MET A 273 9.11 -0.66 -9.47
N ASP A 274 8.30 -1.64 -9.12
CA ASP A 274 8.72 -3.04 -9.08
C ASP A 274 8.76 -3.69 -10.49
N ASN A 275 9.15 -4.96 -10.57
CA ASN A 275 9.25 -5.71 -11.84
C ASN A 275 7.89 -5.90 -12.55
N PHE A 276 6.76 -5.62 -11.89
CA PHE A 276 5.42 -5.62 -12.49
C PHE A 276 4.94 -4.21 -12.89
N ARG A 277 5.81 -3.20 -12.77
CA ARG A 277 5.55 -1.78 -12.96
C ARG A 277 4.53 -1.20 -11.97
N HIS A 278 4.56 -1.68 -10.72
CA HIS A 278 3.76 -1.13 -9.64
C HIS A 278 4.61 -0.19 -8.80
N THR A 279 4.09 1.00 -8.52
CA THR A 279 4.55 1.89 -7.45
C THR A 279 3.76 1.62 -6.16
N ILE A 280 4.27 2.04 -5.00
CA ILE A 280 3.55 1.91 -3.72
C ILE A 280 2.16 2.59 -3.76
N LEU A 281 2.01 3.71 -4.47
CA LEU A 281 0.71 4.35 -4.70
C LEU A 281 -0.26 3.43 -5.48
N SER A 282 0.23 2.72 -6.49
CA SER A 282 -0.59 1.76 -7.25
C SER A 282 -0.89 0.47 -6.48
N TYR A 283 -0.04 0.04 -5.53
CA TYR A 283 -0.35 -1.06 -4.60
C TYR A 283 -1.57 -0.70 -3.74
N TYR A 284 -1.56 0.46 -3.09
CA TYR A 284 -2.69 0.93 -2.28
C TYR A 284 -3.96 1.12 -3.10
N LEU A 285 -3.88 1.71 -4.30
CA LEU A 285 -5.04 1.92 -5.18
C LEU A 285 -5.56 0.66 -5.87
N SER A 286 -4.81 -0.45 -5.88
CA SER A 286 -5.27 -1.74 -6.44
C SER A 286 -6.10 -2.58 -5.45
N ASP A 287 -6.13 -2.21 -4.18
CA ASP A 287 -6.99 -2.84 -3.17
C ASP A 287 -8.46 -2.50 -3.42
N ARG A 288 -9.34 -3.52 -3.33
CA ARG A 288 -10.78 -3.42 -3.64
C ARG A 288 -11.69 -3.40 -2.41
N PHE A 289 -11.12 -3.49 -1.21
CA PHE A 289 -11.84 -3.82 0.02
C PHE A 289 -11.57 -2.81 1.14
N ARG A 290 -10.35 -2.26 1.21
CA ARG A 290 -9.85 -1.43 2.30
C ARG A 290 -9.86 0.08 1.97
N HIS A 291 -10.82 0.54 1.16
CA HIS A 291 -10.85 1.91 0.65
C HIS A 291 -10.84 2.97 1.78
N LYS A 292 -11.61 2.74 2.86
CA LYS A 292 -11.70 3.65 4.01
C LYS A 292 -10.40 3.68 4.82
N GLU A 293 -9.76 2.52 4.96
CA GLU A 293 -8.55 2.33 5.75
C GLU A 293 -7.33 2.89 5.01
N TYR A 294 -7.32 2.78 3.68
CA TYR A 294 -6.17 3.12 2.83
C TYR A 294 -6.23 4.53 2.22
N ALA A 295 -7.39 5.18 2.07
CA ALA A 295 -7.46 6.58 1.61
C ALA A 295 -6.57 7.54 2.43
N PRO A 296 -6.52 7.48 3.78
CA PRO A 296 -5.61 8.30 4.58
C PRO A 296 -4.12 7.99 4.41
N ILE A 297 -3.76 6.85 3.81
CA ILE A 297 -2.38 6.52 3.41
C ILE A 297 -2.10 7.02 1.99
N ILE A 298 -3.04 6.88 1.05
CA ILE A 298 -2.95 7.44 -0.30
C ILE A 298 -2.71 8.95 -0.27
N PHE A 299 -3.49 9.70 0.50
CA PHE A 299 -3.28 11.15 0.66
C PHE A 299 -1.91 11.48 1.30
N PHE A 300 -1.38 10.61 2.16
CA PHE A 300 -0.05 10.79 2.74
C PHE A 300 1.07 10.51 1.74
N LEU A 301 0.95 9.45 0.93
CA LEU A 301 1.89 9.15 -0.17
C LEU A 301 1.93 10.30 -1.18
N LEU A 302 0.77 10.81 -1.59
CA LEU A 302 0.65 11.99 -2.44
C LEU A 302 1.33 13.22 -1.81
N LYS A 303 1.07 13.50 -0.52
CA LYS A 303 1.75 14.56 0.25
C LYS A 303 3.28 14.36 0.36
N LYS A 304 3.79 13.13 0.16
CA LYS A 304 5.21 12.80 0.12
C LYS A 304 5.80 12.72 -1.29
N GLY A 305 5.09 13.20 -2.30
CA GLY A 305 5.58 13.29 -3.68
C GLY A 305 5.44 12.00 -4.47
N ALA A 306 4.55 11.08 -4.08
CA ALA A 306 4.12 10.00 -4.96
C ALA A 306 3.44 10.61 -6.20
N ASN A 307 4.02 10.40 -7.37
CA ASN A 307 3.56 10.96 -8.63
C ASN A 307 2.36 10.16 -9.14
N PRO A 308 1.15 10.73 -9.18
CA PRO A 308 -0.03 10.01 -9.64
C PRO A 308 0.01 9.70 -11.15
N ASN A 309 0.90 10.31 -11.93
CA ASN A 309 1.01 10.11 -13.38
C ASN A 309 1.94 8.97 -13.82
N ILE A 310 2.38 8.10 -12.90
CA ILE A 310 3.11 6.89 -13.28
C ILE A 310 2.11 5.80 -13.73
N PRO A 311 2.22 5.25 -14.95
CA PRO A 311 1.34 4.17 -15.41
C PRO A 311 1.55 2.89 -14.60
N SER A 312 0.47 2.13 -14.39
CA SER A 312 0.46 0.89 -13.59
C SER A 312 -0.42 -0.19 -14.24
N ARG A 313 -0.33 -1.44 -13.77
CA ARG A 313 -0.99 -2.60 -14.43
C ARG A 313 -1.65 -3.53 -13.43
N ILE A 314 -2.98 -3.55 -13.39
CA ILE A 314 -3.72 -4.61 -12.68
C ILE A 314 -3.48 -5.95 -13.42
N THR A 315 -3.12 -6.99 -12.67
CA THR A 315 -3.06 -8.38 -13.13
C THR A 315 -4.22 -9.20 -12.54
N GLY A 316 -4.59 -10.31 -13.18
CA GLY A 316 -5.69 -11.18 -12.73
C GLY A 316 -6.90 -11.16 -13.67
N VAL A 317 -8.09 -11.39 -13.12
CA VAL A 317 -9.34 -11.71 -13.86
C VAL A 317 -9.83 -10.55 -14.75
N SER A 318 -9.58 -9.30 -14.37
CA SER A 318 -9.81 -8.12 -15.22
C SER A 318 -8.50 -7.33 -15.29
N PRO A 319 -7.57 -7.73 -16.19
CA PRO A 319 -6.28 -7.07 -16.31
C PRO A 319 -6.48 -5.70 -16.95
N TYR A 320 -5.73 -4.70 -16.49
CA TYR A 320 -5.90 -3.33 -16.97
C TYR A 320 -4.61 -2.53 -16.87
N ASN A 321 -4.16 -1.96 -17.98
CA ASN A 321 -3.02 -1.05 -18.02
C ASN A 321 -3.54 0.39 -17.80
N ALA A 322 -3.55 0.83 -16.54
CA ALA A 322 -3.97 2.17 -16.18
C ALA A 322 -2.88 3.18 -16.57
N PRO A 323 -3.18 4.20 -17.41
CA PRO A 323 -2.19 5.19 -17.83
C PRO A 323 -1.71 6.07 -16.65
N ASN A 324 -2.50 6.17 -15.58
CA ASN A 324 -2.14 6.82 -14.33
C ASN A 324 -2.98 6.32 -13.15
N ALA A 325 -2.70 6.85 -11.95
CA ALA A 325 -3.39 6.52 -10.70
C ALA A 325 -4.90 6.88 -10.69
N LEU A 326 -5.34 7.89 -11.46
CA LEU A 326 -6.76 8.26 -11.53
C LEU A 326 -7.58 7.25 -12.33
N PHE A 327 -7.05 6.79 -13.47
CA PHE A 327 -7.65 5.69 -14.23
C PHE A 327 -7.65 4.37 -13.42
N LEU A 328 -6.60 4.10 -12.63
CA LEU A 328 -6.58 2.98 -11.70
C LEU A 328 -7.68 3.11 -10.63
N ALA A 329 -7.81 4.29 -10.02
CA ALA A 329 -8.79 4.57 -8.99
C ALA A 329 -10.23 4.42 -9.50
N VAL A 330 -10.53 4.90 -10.71
CA VAL A 330 -11.82 4.67 -11.37
C VAL A 330 -12.01 3.19 -11.73
N LYS A 331 -11.00 2.49 -12.27
CA LYS A 331 -11.12 1.05 -12.59
C LYS A 331 -11.42 0.16 -11.37
N ILE A 332 -10.99 0.59 -10.18
CA ILE A 332 -11.21 -0.14 -8.92
C ILE A 332 -12.48 0.34 -8.18
N GLY A 333 -12.97 1.55 -8.44
CA GLY A 333 -14.18 2.10 -7.81
C GLY A 333 -13.91 2.84 -6.50
N TRP A 334 -12.84 3.63 -6.46
CA TRP A 334 -12.49 4.45 -5.29
C TRP A 334 -13.48 5.61 -5.07
N PRO A 335 -13.69 6.06 -3.82
CA PRO A 335 -14.55 7.20 -3.52
C PRO A 335 -14.11 8.49 -4.21
N ILE A 336 -15.07 9.35 -4.54
CA ILE A 336 -14.86 10.65 -5.19
C ILE A 336 -13.88 11.56 -4.41
N GLU A 337 -13.79 11.40 -3.09
CA GLU A 337 -12.77 12.06 -2.24
C GLU A 337 -11.34 11.74 -2.71
N VAL A 338 -11.04 10.48 -3.02
CA VAL A 338 -9.73 10.05 -3.51
C VAL A 338 -9.51 10.45 -4.96
N LEU A 339 -10.56 10.47 -5.79
CA LEU A 339 -10.46 10.97 -7.18
C LEU A 339 -10.14 12.48 -7.21
N ASN A 340 -10.80 13.27 -6.36
CA ASN A 340 -10.48 14.69 -6.13
C ASN A 340 -9.03 14.85 -5.64
N GLY A 341 -8.61 14.09 -4.62
CA GLY A 341 -7.24 14.14 -4.13
C GLY A 341 -6.20 13.81 -5.21
N LEU A 342 -6.48 12.86 -6.10
CA LEU A 342 -5.60 12.53 -7.22
C LEU A 342 -5.48 13.69 -8.20
N LEU A 343 -6.59 14.36 -8.58
CA LEU A 343 -6.53 15.60 -9.38
C LEU A 343 -5.78 16.72 -8.64
N ASP A 344 -5.98 16.84 -7.33
CA ASP A 344 -5.40 17.90 -6.50
C ASP A 344 -3.87 17.79 -6.37
N TYR A 345 -3.33 16.57 -6.43
CA TYR A 345 -1.90 16.27 -6.58
C TYR A 345 -1.46 16.06 -8.05
N GLY A 346 -2.26 16.53 -9.02
CA GLY A 346 -1.85 16.70 -10.41
C GLY A 346 -2.05 15.49 -11.33
N ALA A 347 -2.91 14.53 -11.00
CA ALA A 347 -3.28 13.46 -11.92
C ALA A 347 -3.98 14.01 -13.18
N LYS A 348 -3.56 13.55 -14.37
CA LYS A 348 -4.16 13.94 -15.64
C LYS A 348 -5.49 13.21 -15.89
N GLY A 349 -6.60 13.96 -15.99
CA GLY A 349 -7.93 13.41 -16.26
C GLY A 349 -8.33 13.37 -17.74
N ASP A 350 -7.67 14.19 -18.55
CA ASP A 350 -7.92 14.52 -19.96
C ASP A 350 -7.23 13.57 -20.95
N ILE A 351 -6.53 12.54 -20.46
CA ILE A 351 -5.80 11.57 -21.26
C ILE A 351 -6.68 10.40 -21.73
N LYS A 352 -6.08 9.51 -22.53
CA LYS A 352 -6.66 8.23 -22.96
C LYS A 352 -5.80 7.09 -22.43
N ASP A 353 -6.41 5.93 -22.22
CA ASP A 353 -5.69 4.69 -21.94
C ASP A 353 -5.21 3.99 -23.23
N HIS A 354 -4.59 2.82 -23.07
CA HIS A 354 -4.06 2.01 -24.17
C HIS A 354 -5.12 1.42 -25.13
N HIS A 355 -6.42 1.54 -24.85
CA HIS A 355 -7.51 1.23 -25.78
C HIS A 355 -8.01 2.48 -26.52
N GLY A 356 -7.44 3.65 -26.25
CA GLY A 356 -7.91 4.94 -26.75
C GLY A 356 -9.11 5.50 -25.97
N GLU A 357 -9.47 4.87 -24.85
CA GLU A 357 -10.64 5.20 -24.05
C GLU A 357 -10.27 6.22 -22.98
N ASN A 358 -11.14 7.21 -22.72
CA ASN A 358 -10.92 8.19 -21.66
C ASN A 358 -11.65 7.81 -20.36
N LEU A 359 -11.45 8.63 -19.32
CA LEU A 359 -11.99 8.36 -17.98
C LEU A 359 -13.52 8.24 -17.96
N LEU A 360 -14.22 8.99 -18.81
CA LEU A 360 -15.69 8.96 -18.91
C LEU A 360 -16.21 7.64 -19.48
N VAL A 361 -15.56 7.12 -20.53
CA VAL A 361 -15.91 5.80 -21.12
C VAL A 361 -15.60 4.68 -20.14
N LEU A 362 -14.50 4.76 -19.39
CA LEU A 362 -14.16 3.82 -18.33
C LEU A 362 -15.22 3.83 -17.21
N ALA A 363 -15.60 5.01 -16.69
CA ALA A 363 -16.62 5.12 -15.65
C ALA A 363 -17.99 4.57 -16.09
N ALA A 364 -18.34 4.71 -17.37
CA ALA A 364 -19.53 4.10 -17.96
C ALA A 364 -19.44 2.57 -18.04
N ARG A 365 -18.29 2.00 -18.39
CA ARG A 365 -18.06 0.54 -18.43
C ARG A 365 -18.16 -0.11 -17.06
N GLU A 366 -17.54 0.51 -16.06
CA GLU A 366 -17.60 0.06 -14.67
C GLU A 366 -18.92 0.48 -13.95
N LYS A 367 -19.87 1.10 -14.69
CA LYS A 367 -21.24 1.47 -14.26
C LYS A 367 -21.31 2.43 -13.08
N GLN A 368 -20.34 3.34 -12.98
CA GLN A 368 -20.18 4.24 -11.84
C GLN A 368 -20.95 5.54 -12.04
N SER A 369 -22.27 5.50 -11.84
CA SER A 369 -23.18 6.65 -12.05
C SER A 369 -22.71 7.95 -11.40
N ALA A 370 -22.21 7.90 -10.16
CA ALA A 370 -21.68 9.07 -9.44
C ALA A 370 -20.30 9.53 -9.95
N THR A 371 -19.45 8.61 -10.40
CA THR A 371 -18.18 8.96 -11.05
C THR A 371 -18.41 9.62 -12.41
N ILE A 372 -19.44 9.19 -13.16
CA ILE A 372 -19.87 9.87 -14.39
C ILE A 372 -20.30 11.31 -14.08
N ASP A 373 -21.15 11.53 -13.08
CA ASP A 373 -21.55 12.88 -12.66
C ASP A 373 -20.33 13.75 -12.31
N TRP A 374 -19.43 13.22 -11.47
CA TRP A 374 -18.19 13.90 -11.07
C TRP A 374 -17.26 14.22 -12.25
N ILE A 375 -17.10 13.31 -13.23
CA ILE A 375 -16.27 13.56 -14.43
C ILE A 375 -16.87 14.68 -15.28
N LEU A 376 -18.17 14.63 -15.55
CA LEU A 376 -18.88 15.67 -16.32
C LEU A 376 -18.78 17.05 -15.61
N GLU A 377 -18.80 17.07 -14.27
CA GLU A 377 -18.72 18.28 -13.45
C GLU A 377 -17.29 18.76 -13.12
N THR A 378 -16.25 17.94 -13.32
CA THR A 378 -14.87 18.25 -12.85
C THR A 378 -13.80 18.18 -13.95
N ILE A 379 -14.05 17.42 -15.03
CA ILE A 379 -13.09 17.16 -16.12
C ILE A 379 -13.80 17.28 -17.50
N PRO A 380 -14.38 18.45 -17.83
CA PRO A 380 -15.24 18.62 -19.01
C PRO A 380 -14.53 18.34 -20.34
N GLU A 381 -13.19 18.34 -20.38
CA GLU A 381 -12.34 17.96 -21.51
C GLU A 381 -12.58 16.50 -21.96
N THR A 382 -13.00 15.62 -21.03
CA THR A 382 -13.38 14.23 -21.33
C THR A 382 -14.72 14.10 -22.05
N SER A 383 -15.51 15.17 -22.11
CA SER A 383 -16.93 15.15 -22.47
C SER A 383 -17.21 15.56 -23.93
N THR A 384 -16.31 15.20 -24.86
CA THR A 384 -16.50 15.41 -26.31
C THR A 384 -17.61 14.51 -26.85
N SER A 385 -18.18 14.87 -28.01
CA SER A 385 -19.32 14.12 -28.60
C SER A 385 -19.01 12.63 -28.78
N ASP A 386 -17.84 12.28 -29.31
CA ASP A 386 -17.43 10.89 -29.53
C ASP A 386 -17.34 10.09 -28.22
N PHE A 387 -16.80 10.71 -27.16
CA PHE A 387 -16.67 10.06 -25.85
C PHE A 387 -18.01 9.98 -25.10
N ILE A 388 -18.90 10.96 -25.26
CA ILE A 388 -20.30 10.87 -24.79
C ILE A 388 -21.00 9.70 -25.49
N LEU A 389 -20.88 9.58 -26.82
CA LEU A 389 -21.48 8.49 -27.60
C LEU A 389 -20.87 7.12 -27.27
N ALA A 390 -19.57 7.04 -26.99
CA ALA A 390 -18.90 5.82 -26.54
C ALA A 390 -19.38 5.42 -25.13
N ALA A 391 -19.41 6.36 -24.19
CA ALA A 391 -19.93 6.14 -22.84
C ALA A 391 -21.41 5.71 -22.86
N MET A 392 -22.25 6.33 -23.70
CA MET A 392 -23.67 5.96 -23.86
C MET A 392 -23.89 4.51 -24.31
N LYS A 393 -22.97 3.93 -25.10
CA LYS A 393 -23.06 2.52 -25.53
C LYS A 393 -22.83 1.54 -24.37
N LEU A 394 -21.92 1.88 -23.44
CA LEU A 394 -21.54 1.04 -22.29
C LEU A 394 -22.42 1.28 -21.05
N ALA A 395 -22.92 2.52 -20.89
CA ALA A 395 -23.76 2.94 -19.78
C ALA A 395 -25.12 2.24 -19.75
N ASP A 396 -25.69 2.13 -18.54
CA ASP A 396 -27.05 1.65 -18.32
C ASP A 396 -28.12 2.64 -18.84
N LYS A 397 -29.40 2.29 -18.70
CA LYS A 397 -30.52 3.13 -19.16
C LYS A 397 -30.61 4.49 -18.44
N LYS A 398 -30.21 4.57 -17.17
CA LYS A 398 -30.24 5.81 -16.37
C LYS A 398 -29.12 6.75 -16.81
N ASP A 399 -27.89 6.25 -16.84
CA ASP A 399 -26.73 7.07 -17.20
C ASP A 399 -26.69 7.40 -18.69
N ARG A 400 -27.21 6.53 -19.58
CA ARG A 400 -27.43 6.87 -20.99
C ARG A 400 -28.40 8.03 -21.17
N ASN A 401 -29.47 8.09 -20.37
CA ASN A 401 -30.45 9.19 -20.37
C ASN A 401 -29.94 10.49 -19.72
N LYS A 402 -28.85 10.41 -18.94
CA LYS A 402 -28.10 11.56 -18.42
C LYS A 402 -27.14 12.07 -19.50
N LEU A 403 -26.31 11.18 -20.06
CA LEU A 403 -25.33 11.49 -21.09
C LEU A 403 -25.98 12.06 -22.36
N SER A 404 -27.16 11.56 -22.79
CA SER A 404 -27.88 12.11 -23.95
C SER A 404 -28.45 13.52 -23.74
N LYS A 405 -28.55 13.98 -22.48
CA LYS A 405 -28.95 15.34 -22.12
C LYS A 405 -27.75 16.27 -21.89
N TRP A 406 -26.53 15.74 -21.89
CA TRP A 406 -25.32 16.52 -21.74
C TRP A 406 -25.03 17.31 -23.02
N LYS A 407 -25.35 18.61 -23.03
CA LYS A 407 -25.11 19.52 -24.16
C LYS A 407 -23.62 19.89 -24.35
N GLY A 408 -22.72 18.97 -24.03
CA GLY A 408 -21.28 19.17 -24.12
C GLY A 408 -20.76 20.29 -23.18
N PRO A 409 -19.50 20.70 -23.37
CA PRO A 409 -18.89 21.76 -22.57
C PRO A 409 -19.47 23.16 -22.83
N GLU A 410 -20.30 23.36 -23.85
CA GLU A 410 -20.89 24.68 -24.17
C GLU A 410 -22.33 24.84 -23.65
N GLY A 411 -22.80 23.88 -22.84
CA GLY A 411 -24.05 23.97 -22.08
C GLY A 411 -24.07 25.14 -21.08
N GLU A 412 -25.05 26.02 -21.27
CA GLU A 412 -25.17 27.44 -20.85
C GLU A 412 -25.14 27.77 -19.34
N SER A 413 -24.67 26.88 -18.45
CA SER A 413 -24.66 27.19 -17.00
C SER A 413 -23.51 26.57 -16.21
N ARG A 414 -23.02 25.36 -16.56
CA ARG A 414 -22.09 24.62 -15.70
C ARG A 414 -20.62 24.87 -16.00
N ARG A 415 -20.17 24.89 -17.26
CA ARG A 415 -18.72 24.99 -17.55
C ARG A 415 -18.06 26.27 -17.01
N ARG A 416 -18.72 27.43 -17.08
CA ARG A 416 -18.15 28.68 -16.53
C ARG A 416 -17.91 28.54 -15.03
N LEU A 417 -18.94 28.21 -14.27
CA LEU A 417 -18.86 28.02 -12.81
C LEU A 417 -17.88 26.90 -12.41
N VAL A 418 -17.81 25.81 -13.18
CA VAL A 418 -16.86 24.71 -12.96
C VAL A 418 -15.42 25.16 -13.18
N LEU A 419 -15.11 25.77 -14.32
CA LEU A 419 -13.76 26.26 -14.61
C LEU A 419 -13.33 27.38 -13.65
N GLU A 420 -14.24 28.28 -13.31
CA GLU A 420 -14.04 29.36 -12.35
C GLU A 420 -13.76 28.81 -10.94
N ASN A 421 -14.49 27.78 -10.49
CA ASN A 421 -14.20 27.10 -9.22
C ASN A 421 -12.90 26.28 -9.25
N LEU A 422 -12.57 25.62 -10.36
CA LEU A 422 -11.30 24.90 -10.52
C LEU A 422 -10.11 25.87 -10.52
N GLU A 423 -10.27 27.02 -11.15
CA GLU A 423 -9.25 28.06 -11.23
C GLU A 423 -9.09 28.79 -9.88
N LEU A 424 -10.18 29.13 -9.18
CA LEU A 424 -10.10 29.56 -7.77
C LEU A 424 -9.38 28.53 -6.90
N LYS A 425 -9.67 27.24 -7.05
CA LYS A 425 -8.98 26.17 -6.30
C LYS A 425 -7.47 26.15 -6.61
N ARG A 426 -7.06 26.32 -7.87
CA ARG A 426 -5.63 26.43 -8.26
C ARG A 426 -4.96 27.68 -7.66
N GLN A 427 -5.64 28.81 -7.68
CA GLN A 427 -5.13 30.09 -7.13
C GLN A 427 -5.04 30.08 -5.60
N LEU A 428 -5.97 29.42 -4.91
CA LEU A 428 -5.90 29.20 -3.46
C LEU A 428 -4.77 28.21 -3.09
N ARG A 429 -4.53 27.17 -3.90
CA ARG A 429 -3.43 26.21 -3.69
C ARG A 429 -2.05 26.85 -3.86
N THR A 430 -1.85 27.63 -4.92
CA THR A 430 -0.57 28.33 -5.15
C THR A 430 -0.24 29.32 -4.03
N LYS A 431 -1.24 30.03 -3.48
CA LYS A 431 -1.08 30.87 -2.29
C LYS A 431 -0.77 30.06 -1.02
N ASN A 432 -1.42 28.92 -0.81
CA ASN A 432 -1.21 28.07 0.38
C ASN A 432 0.07 27.19 0.32
N VAL A 433 0.88 27.31 -0.74
CA VAL A 433 2.19 26.66 -0.90
C VAL A 433 3.34 27.69 -0.87
N SER A 434 3.00 28.98 -0.76
CA SER A 434 3.95 30.11 -0.64
C SER A 434 3.91 30.79 0.75
N LEU A 435 3.43 30.04 1.76
CA LEU A 435 3.43 30.34 3.20
C LEU A 435 3.89 29.11 3.98
#